data_AF-A0A8D8TMF8-F1
#
_entry.id   AF-A0A8D8TMF8-F1
#
_cell.length_a   1.000
_cell.length_b   1.000
_cell.length_c   1.000
_cell.angle_alpha   90.00
_cell.angle_beta   90.00
_cell.angle_gamma   90.00
#
_symmetry.space_group_name_H-M   'P 1'
#
loop_
_entity.id
_entity.type
_entity.pdbx_description
1 polymer ?
#
loop_
_entity_poly.entity_id
_entity_poly.type
_entity_poly.pdbx_seq_one_letter_code
_entity_poly.pdbx_strand_id
1 'polypeptide(L)'
;GFEPQIRKIMSQIRPDRQVLMWSATWPREVQKLAEDFLESYIQINVGSLTLSANHNIQQVVKCVRNTRKTTNCLVCFTNNFIIKIRFVNSQSSFSGTSSVQIIPSPGLI
;
A
#
# COMPACT_ATOMS: atom_id res chain seq x y z
N GLY A 1 6.75 -16.44 9.72
CA GLY A 1 6.56 -15.55 10.88
C GLY A 1 5.42 -16.01 11.75
N PHE A 2 4.19 -15.94 11.24
CA PHE A 2 2.97 -16.28 11.99
C PHE A 2 2.44 -17.71 11.76
N GLU A 3 3.15 -18.51 10.98
CA GLU A 3 2.72 -19.86 10.61
C GLU A 3 2.41 -20.76 11.82
N PRO A 4 3.25 -20.82 12.89
CA PRO A 4 2.93 -21.65 14.06
C PRO A 4 1.64 -21.20 14.75
N GLN A 5 1.39 -19.90 14.82
CA GLN A 5 0.16 -19.36 15.42
C GLN A 5 -1.07 -19.72 14.58
N ILE A 6 -0.98 -19.62 13.25
CA ILE A 6 -2.08 -19.99 12.34
C ILE A 6 -2.41 -21.48 12.47
N ARG A 7 -1.39 -22.35 12.51
CA ARG A 7 -1.59 -23.80 12.71
C ARG A 7 -2.25 -24.12 14.04
N LYS A 8 -1.86 -23.43 15.11
CA LYS A 8 -2.49 -23.60 16.42
C LYS A 8 -3.98 -23.25 16.38
N ILE A 9 -4.33 -22.11 15.76
CA ILE A 9 -5.73 -21.70 15.62
C ILE A 9 -6.51 -22.71 14.78
N MET A 10 -5.98 -23.15 13.64
CA MET A 10 -6.65 -24.12 12.77
C MET A 10 -6.85 -25.49 13.44
N SER A 11 -5.94 -25.91 14.32
CA SER A 11 -6.07 -27.18 15.06
C SER A 11 -7.24 -27.19 16.06
N GLN A 12 -7.71 -26.03 16.48
CA GLN A 12 -8.85 -25.90 17.41
C GLN A 12 -10.20 -25.81 16.69
N ILE A 13 -10.20 -25.77 15.36
CA ILE A 13 -11.41 -25.66 14.54
C ILE A 13 -11.76 -27.04 13.97
N ARG A 14 -13.05 -27.36 13.92
CA ARG A 14 -13.55 -28.60 13.30
C ARG A 14 -13.07 -28.74 11.83
N PRO A 15 -12.78 -29.97 11.36
CA PRO A 15 -12.30 -30.22 9.99
C PRO A 15 -13.34 -29.90 8.92
N ASP A 16 -14.62 -30.02 9.24
CA ASP A 16 -15.73 -29.60 8.39
C ASP A 16 -15.87 -28.07 8.44
N ARG A 17 -15.17 -27.39 7.52
CA ARG A 17 -15.13 -25.93 7.41
C ARG A 17 -14.84 -25.51 5.98
N GLN A 18 -15.37 -24.36 5.59
CA GLN A 18 -14.94 -23.67 4.39
C GLN A 18 -13.79 -22.71 4.75
N VAL A 19 -12.66 -22.86 4.06
CA VAL A 19 -11.47 -22.01 4.29
C VAL A 19 -11.24 -21.15 3.06
N LEU A 20 -11.10 -19.85 3.25
CA LEU A 20 -10.71 -18.90 2.21
C LEU A 20 -9.39 -18.27 2.62
N MET A 21 -8.47 -18.16 1.66
CA MET A 21 -7.18 -17.54 1.85
C MET A 21 -7.00 -16.39 0.86
N TRP A 22 -6.64 -15.20 1.38
CA TRP A 22 -6.33 -14.03 0.57
C TRP A 22 -4.87 -13.68 0.71
N SER A 23 -4.19 -13.48 -0.42
CA SER A 23 -2.81 -13.01 -0.42
C SER A 23 -2.57 -12.03 -1.56
N ALA A 24 -1.80 -10.98 -1.28
CA ALA A 24 -1.34 -10.03 -2.28
C ALA A 24 -0.13 -10.55 -3.08
N THR A 25 0.54 -11.59 -2.59
CA THR A 25 1.74 -12.18 -3.21
C THR A 25 1.65 -13.71 -3.19
N TRP A 26 2.36 -14.39 -4.10
CA TRP A 26 2.29 -15.85 -4.24
C TRP A 26 3.65 -16.57 -4.19
N PRO A 27 4.49 -16.33 -3.15
CA PRO A 27 5.75 -17.05 -2.99
C PRO A 27 5.52 -18.50 -2.53
N ARG A 28 6.57 -19.33 -2.60
CA ARG A 28 6.49 -20.77 -2.29
C ARG A 28 5.99 -21.05 -0.87
N GLU A 29 6.32 -20.20 0.09
CA GLU A 29 5.90 -20.33 1.47
C GLU A 29 4.38 -20.19 1.61
N VAL A 30 3.76 -19.28 0.84
CA VAL A 30 2.30 -19.09 0.83
C VAL A 30 1.61 -20.24 0.10
N GLN A 31 2.22 -20.75 -0.98
CA GLN A 31 1.72 -21.93 -1.70
C GLN A 31 1.65 -23.15 -0.78
N LYS A 32 2.74 -23.42 -0.05
CA LYS A 32 2.79 -24.51 0.93
C LYS A 32 1.74 -24.35 2.03
N LEU A 33 1.52 -23.11 2.49
CA LEU A 33 0.49 -22.82 3.48
C LEU A 33 -0.93 -23.07 2.95
N ALA A 34 -1.17 -22.77 1.66
CA ALA A 34 -2.43 -23.03 0.98
C ALA A 34 -2.72 -24.53 0.93
N GLU A 35 -1.73 -25.33 0.50
CA GLU A 35 -1.83 -26.78 0.39
C GLU A 35 -2.11 -27.47 1.73
N ASP A 36 -1.57 -26.92 2.83
CA ASP A 36 -1.78 -27.48 4.16
C ASP A 36 -3.17 -27.18 4.76
N PHE A 37 -3.84 -26.11 4.32
CA PHE A 37 -5.09 -25.64 4.93
C PHE A 37 -6.33 -25.72 4.03
N LEU A 38 -6.14 -25.85 2.72
CA LEU A 38 -7.21 -25.87 1.74
C LEU A 38 -7.27 -27.23 1.05
N GLU A 39 -8.44 -27.84 1.03
CA GLU A 39 -8.71 -29.05 0.27
C GLU A 39 -9.32 -28.68 -1.10
N SER A 40 -8.74 -29.17 -2.20
CA SER A 40 -9.27 -28.98 -3.57
C SER A 40 -9.69 -27.54 -3.92
N TYR A 41 -8.79 -26.57 -3.69
CA TYR A 41 -9.12 -25.14 -3.85
C TYR A 41 -9.05 -24.63 -5.29
N ILE A 42 -9.76 -23.53 -5.54
CA ILE A 42 -9.69 -22.75 -6.78
C ILE A 42 -8.88 -21.49 -6.50
N GLN A 43 -7.83 -21.26 -7.30
CA GLN A 43 -7.06 -20.03 -7.23
C GLN A 43 -7.63 -18.98 -8.20
N ILE A 44 -8.00 -17.82 -7.67
CA ILE A 44 -8.46 -16.67 -8.47
C ILE A 44 -7.41 -15.57 -8.36
N ASN A 45 -6.81 -15.20 -9.49
CA ASN A 45 -5.83 -14.12 -9.58
C ASN A 45 -6.46 -12.93 -10.30
N VAL A 46 -6.47 -11.77 -9.65
CA VAL A 46 -6.96 -10.51 -10.24
C VAL A 46 -5.77 -9.57 -10.47
N GLY A 47 -5.48 -9.26 -11.73
CA GLY A 47 -4.35 -8.40 -12.11
C GLY A 47 -3.06 -9.18 -12.41
N SER A 48 -1.92 -8.48 -12.39
CA SER A 48 -0.60 -9.08 -12.62
C SER A 48 0.08 -9.46 -11.30
N LEU A 49 0.73 -10.62 -11.28
CA LEU A 49 1.58 -11.07 -10.16
C LEU A 49 2.92 -10.32 -10.09
N THR A 50 3.27 -9.57 -11.14
CA THR A 50 4.48 -8.73 -11.13
C THR A 50 4.21 -7.48 -10.32
N LEU A 51 5.06 -7.23 -9.31
CA LEU A 51 5.03 -6.01 -8.50
C LEU A 51 5.55 -4.82 -9.34
N SER A 52 4.79 -4.43 -10.35
CA SER A 52 5.07 -3.27 -11.19
C SER A 52 4.17 -2.15 -10.75
N ALA A 53 4.76 -0.99 -10.45
CA ALA A 53 3.98 0.24 -10.33
C ALA A 53 3.14 0.40 -11.61
N ASN A 54 1.86 0.74 -11.44
CA ASN A 54 0.90 0.78 -12.54
C ASN A 54 1.46 1.60 -13.71
N HIS A 55 1.57 0.98 -14.89
CA HIS A 55 2.11 1.63 -16.10
C HIS A 55 1.27 2.82 -16.58
N ASN A 56 -0.01 2.87 -16.20
CA ASN A 56 -0.88 4.03 -16.46
C ASN A 56 -0.54 5.24 -15.56
N ILE A 57 0.29 5.08 -14.54
CA ILE A 57 0.72 6.18 -13.68
C ILE A 57 2.08 6.68 -14.17
N GLN A 58 2.09 7.90 -14.71
CA GLN A 58 3.33 8.59 -15.06
C GLN A 58 4.12 8.93 -13.79
N GLN A 59 5.29 8.33 -13.65
CA GLN A 59 6.20 8.57 -12.53
C GLN A 59 7.35 9.45 -12.95
N VAL A 60 7.56 10.56 -12.24
CA VAL A 60 8.65 11.52 -12.52
C VAL A 60 9.55 11.61 -11.29
N VAL A 61 10.80 11.16 -11.44
CA VAL A 61 11.81 11.23 -10.37
C VAL A 61 12.66 12.49 -10.57
N LYS A 62 12.77 13.33 -9.54
CA LYS A 62 13.64 14.51 -9.54
C LYS A 62 14.63 14.44 -8.39
N CYS A 63 15.91 14.33 -8.70
CA CYS A 63 16.99 14.43 -7.73
C CYS A 63 17.22 15.90 -7.38
N VAL A 64 16.95 16.28 -6.13
CA VAL A 64 17.12 17.66 -5.65
C VAL A 64 17.86 17.70 -4.32
N ARG A 65 18.68 18.74 -4.12
CA ARG A 65 19.29 18.99 -2.80
C ARG A 65 18.20 19.28 -1.77
N ASN A 66 18.43 18.88 -0.52
CA ASN A 66 17.43 18.99 0.55
C ASN A 66 16.89 20.42 0.72
N THR A 67 17.77 21.43 0.59
CA THR A 67 17.41 22.86 0.66
C THR A 67 16.45 23.33 -0.43
N ARG A 68 16.37 22.62 -1.57
CA ARG A 68 15.49 22.97 -2.69
C ARG A 68 14.25 22.08 -2.79
N LYS A 69 14.04 21.14 -1.87
CA LYS A 69 12.84 20.27 -1.88
C LYS A 69 11.57 21.10 -1.74
N THR A 70 11.53 22.05 -0.80
CA THR A 70 10.35 22.90 -0.55
C THR A 70 10.00 23.76 -1.75
N THR A 71 10.96 24.50 -2.31
CA THR A 71 10.74 25.39 -3.46
C THR A 71 10.29 24.61 -4.70
N ASN A 72 10.95 23.50 -5.01
CA ASN A 72 10.57 22.67 -6.16
C ASN A 72 9.20 22.02 -5.97
N CYS A 73 8.86 21.66 -4.73
CA CYS A 73 7.54 21.12 -4.43
C CYS A 73 6.46 22.17 -4.63
N LEU A 74 6.64 23.40 -4.14
CA LEU A 74 5.67 24.49 -4.36
C LEU A 74 5.37 24.70 -5.85
N VAL A 75 6.40 24.75 -6.70
CA VAL A 75 6.23 24.88 -8.15
C VAL A 75 5.45 23.70 -8.77
N CYS A 76 5.65 22.48 -8.25
CA CYS A 76 4.88 21.32 -8.70
C CYS A 76 3.41 21.38 -8.24
N PHE A 77 3.13 22.00 -7.09
CA PHE A 77 1.77 22.14 -6.56
C PHE A 77 0.98 23.28 -7.22
N THR A 78 1.64 24.36 -7.65
CA THR A 78 0.96 25.49 -8.31
C THR A 78 0.63 25.25 -9.78
N ASN A 79 1.36 24.37 -10.47
CA ASN A 79 1.10 24.07 -11.89
C ASN A 79 0.01 22.99 -12.04
N ASN A 80 -1.19 23.39 -12.49
CA ASN A 80 -2.41 22.61 -12.71
C ASN A 80 -3.31 22.35 -11.47
N PHE A 81 -4.61 22.62 -11.66
CA PHE A 81 -5.72 22.48 -10.72
C PHE A 81 -6.22 21.04 -10.63
N ILE A 82 -5.44 20.19 -9.98
CA ILE A 82 -5.89 18.85 -9.55
C ILE A 82 -5.58 18.67 -8.08
N ILE A 83 -6.32 17.79 -7.40
CA ILE A 83 -6.02 17.39 -6.03
C ILE A 83 -4.63 16.74 -6.02
N LYS A 84 -3.71 17.30 -5.23
CA LYS A 84 -2.34 16.82 -5.10
C LYS A 84 -2.09 16.39 -3.65
N ILE A 85 -1.53 15.19 -3.47
CA ILE A 85 -1.19 14.65 -2.15
C ILE A 85 0.33 14.71 -1.98
N ARG A 86 0.79 15.24 -0.84
CA ARG A 86 2.21 15.23 -0.45
C ARG A 86 2.42 14.22 0.68
N PHE A 87 3.24 13.21 0.43
CA PHE A 87 3.75 12.33 1.49
C PHE A 87 5.10 12.86 1.98
N VAL A 88 5.26 13.00 3.30
CA VAL A 88 6.52 13.38 3.95
C VAL A 88 6.85 12.31 4.99
N ASN A 89 8.06 11.79 4.95
CA ASN A 89 8.53 10.79 5.90
C ASN A 89 9.28 11.49 7.06
N SER A 90 8.54 12.04 8.03
CA SER A 90 9.05 12.51 9.32
C SER A 90 7.89 12.80 10.29
N GLN A 91 7.99 12.27 11.51
CA GLN A 91 7.15 12.62 12.68
C GLN A 91 7.83 13.68 13.58
N SER A 92 8.98 14.26 13.17
CA SER A 92 9.86 15.00 14.10
C SER A 92 10.11 16.47 13.74
N SER A 93 9.14 17.15 13.10
CA SER A 93 9.20 18.62 13.01
C SER A 93 7.81 19.24 12.78
N PHE A 94 6.84 18.90 13.62
CA PHE A 94 5.71 19.79 13.91
C PHE A 94 5.20 19.41 15.31
N SER A 95 5.30 20.34 16.25
CA SER A 95 4.69 20.22 17.56
C SER A 95 3.19 19.97 17.39
N GLY A 96 2.75 18.77 17.77
CA GLY A 96 1.39 18.49 18.23
C GLY A 96 0.26 19.06 17.38
N THR A 97 0.10 18.60 16.14
CA THR A 97 -1.20 18.41 15.48
C THR A 97 -0.93 17.73 14.15
N SER A 98 -1.42 16.50 13.99
CA SER A 98 -1.55 15.90 12.66
C SER A 98 -2.59 16.72 11.91
N SER A 99 -2.17 17.79 11.24
CA SER A 99 -3.05 18.57 10.40
C SER A 99 -2.88 18.10 8.96
N VAL A 100 -3.92 17.46 8.42
CA VAL A 100 -4.08 17.35 6.97
C VAL A 100 -4.38 18.77 6.49
N GLN A 101 -3.36 19.47 5.99
CA GLN A 101 -3.57 20.77 5.38
C GLN A 101 -4.21 20.59 4.00
N ILE A 102 -5.54 20.66 3.96
CA ILE A 102 -6.29 20.95 2.75
C ILE A 102 -6.05 22.43 2.47
N ILE A 103 -5.26 22.75 1.45
CA ILE A 103 -5.06 24.14 1.02
C ILE A 103 -6.21 24.48 0.07
N PRO A 104 -7.17 25.35 0.47
CA PRO A 104 -8.21 25.79 -0.45
C PRO A 104 -7.57 26.61 -1.58
N SER A 105 -8.05 26.39 -2.81
CA SER A 105 -7.62 27.16 -3.98
C SER A 105 -7.92 28.65 -3.76
N PRO A 106 -6.95 29.56 -4.01
CA PRO A 106 -7.24 30.98 -4.06
C PRO A 106 -7.98 31.26 -5.38
N GLY A 107 -9.32 31.24 -5.36
CA GLY A 107 -10.10 31.59 -6.55
C GLY A 107 -11.52 31.02 -6.66
N LEU A 108 -12.21 30.69 -5.56
CA LEU A 108 -13.67 30.55 -5.59
C LEU A 108 -14.29 31.65 -4.71
N ILE A 109 -14.72 32.73 -5.37
CA ILE A 109 -15.96 33.44 -5.05
C ILE A 109 -16.89 33.15 -6.22
#